data_AF-A0A3N0YY65-F1
#
_entry.id   AF-A0A3N0YY65-F1
#
_cell.length_a   1.000
_cell.length_b   1.000
_cell.length_c   1.000
_cell.angle_alpha   90.00
_cell.angle_beta   90.00
_cell.angle_gamma   90.00
#
_symmetry.space_group_name_H-M   'P 1'
#
loop_
_entity.id
_entity.type
_entity.pdbx_description
1 polymer ?
#
loop_
_entity_poly.entity_id
_entity_poly.type
_entity_poly.pdbx_seq_one_letter_code
_entity_poly.pdbx_strand_id
1 'polypeptide(L)' 'MAKERAQFFSQAEQELLMEGYAEFESLIKTTGNTSKSAKARRVGWQKVADKLNAATTGPTRTWEQVKVKYKNILQNGSL' A
#
# COMPACT_ATOMS: atom_id res chain seq x y z
N MET A 1 -3.28 -23.58 -15.62
CA MET A 1 -2.65 -22.74 -14.58
C MET A 1 -3.77 -22.01 -13.85
N ALA A 2 -4.02 -22.36 -12.59
CA ALA A 2 -5.05 -21.68 -11.81
C ALA A 2 -4.64 -20.20 -11.70
N LYS A 3 -5.49 -19.28 -12.18
CA LYS A 3 -5.39 -17.87 -11.79
C LYS A 3 -5.63 -17.88 -10.28
N GLU A 4 -4.56 -17.94 -9.48
CA GLU A 4 -4.64 -17.62 -8.07
C GLU A 4 -5.33 -16.26 -8.01
N ARG A 5 -6.58 -16.27 -7.51
CA ARG A 5 -7.33 -15.03 -7.33
C ARG A 5 -6.43 -14.15 -6.47
N ALA A 6 -6.12 -12.95 -6.96
CA ALA A 6 -5.33 -11.98 -6.22
C ALA A 6 -5.89 -11.93 -4.79
N GLN A 7 -5.04 -12.22 -3.79
CA GLN A 7 -5.48 -12.28 -2.40
C GLN A 7 -6.23 -11.00 -2.07
N PHE A 8 -7.52 -11.15 -1.78
CA PHE A 8 -8.41 -10.02 -1.54
C PHE A 8 -7.89 -9.20 -0.36
N PHE A 9 -7.97 -7.88 -0.48
CA PHE A 9 -7.89 -6.98 0.66
C PHE A 9 -9.31 -6.83 1.18
N SER A 10 -9.56 -7.27 2.41
CA SER A 10 -10.79 -7.01 3.16
C SER A 10 -11.05 -5.51 3.27
N GLN A 11 -12.29 -5.12 3.59
CA GLN A 11 -12.64 -3.70 3.74
C GLN A 11 -11.81 -3.03 4.84
N ALA A 12 -11.60 -3.70 5.98
CA ALA A 12 -10.73 -3.23 7.05
C ALA A 12 -9.27 -3.06 6.59
N GLU A 13 -8.72 -3.98 5.80
CA GLU A 13 -7.39 -3.81 5.20
C GLU A 13 -7.35 -2.62 4.23
N GLN A 14 -8.44 -2.31 3.53
CA GLN A 14 -8.51 -1.15 2.63
C GLN A 14 -8.57 0.16 3.41
N GLU A 15 -9.34 0.22 4.49
CA GLU A 15 -9.39 1.38 5.40
C GLU A 15 -8.03 1.64 6.03
N LEU A 16 -7.40 0.61 6.62
CA LEU A 16 -6.05 0.70 7.19
C LEU A 16 -5.00 1.14 6.16
N LEU A 17 -5.14 0.71 4.91
CA LEU A 17 -4.28 1.13 3.81
C LEU A 17 -4.45 2.62 3.52
N MET A 18 -5.69 3.12 3.49
CA MET A 18 -5.98 4.53 3.25
C MET A 18 -5.49 5.41 4.41
N GLU A 19 -5.69 4.98 5.66
CA GLU A 19 -5.16 5.64 6.85
C GLU A 19 -3.63 5.66 6.85
N GLY A 20 -2.98 4.52 6.59
CA GLY A 20 -1.53 4.44 6.49
C GLY A 20 -0.97 5.32 5.37
N TYR A 21 -1.67 5.39 4.23
CA TYR A 21 -1.29 6.30 3.16
C TYR A 21 -1.33 7.76 3.63
N ALA A 22 -2.40 8.18 4.31
CA ALA A 22 -2.53 9.54 4.82
C ALA A 22 -1.42 9.88 5.82
N GLU A 23 -1.07 8.94 6.71
CA GLU A 23 0.00 9.10 7.70
C GLU A 23 1.39 9.27 7.05
N PHE A 24 1.69 8.50 6.00
CA PHE A 24 2.98 8.52 5.32
C PHE A 24 2.96 9.27 3.98
N GLU A 25 1.95 10.09 3.75
CA GLU A 25 1.70 10.77 2.47
C GLU A 25 2.90 11.63 2.06
N SER A 26 3.49 12.36 3.00
CA SER A 26 4.65 13.22 2.77
C SER A 26 5.85 12.46 2.19
N LEU A 27 6.10 11.23 2.67
CA LEU A 27 7.15 10.35 2.14
C LEU A 27 6.77 9.82 0.76
N ILE A 28 5.53 9.36 0.61
CA ILE A 28 5.03 8.77 -0.64
C ILE A 28 4.96 9.80 -1.78
N LYS A 29 4.67 11.07 -1.46
CA LYS A 29 4.61 12.19 -2.40
C LYS A 29 5.96 12.92 -2.56
N THR A 30 7.05 12.40 -1.99
CA THR A 30 8.39 13.00 -2.17
C THR A 30 8.69 13.18 -3.67
N THR A 31 8.87 14.43 -4.08
CA THR A 31 9.11 14.81 -5.47
C THR A 31 10.57 14.61 -5.86
N GLY A 32 10.85 14.63 -7.17
CA GLY A 32 12.18 14.47 -7.72
C GLY A 32 12.49 13.07 -8.23
N ASN A 33 13.43 13.03 -9.18
CA ASN A 33 13.91 11.84 -9.90
C ASN A 33 15.19 11.25 -9.30
N THR A 34 15.66 11.78 -8.17
CA THR A 34 16.86 11.28 -7.50
C THR A 34 16.62 9.91 -6.87
N SER A 35 17.70 9.13 -6.70
CA SER A 35 17.68 7.86 -5.97
C SER A 35 17.17 8.04 -4.53
N LYS A 36 17.50 9.18 -3.89
CA LYS A 36 17.02 9.54 -2.55
C LYS A 36 15.50 9.71 -2.53
N SER A 37 14.93 10.43 -3.50
CA SER A 37 13.48 10.60 -3.63
C SER A 37 12.79 9.25 -3.89
N ALA A 38 13.34 8.40 -4.75
CA ALA A 38 12.82 7.06 -4.99
C ALA A 38 12.83 6.18 -3.73
N LYS A 39 13.91 6.24 -2.95
CA LYS A 39 14.04 5.52 -1.68
C LYS A 39 13.02 6.02 -0.65
N ALA A 40 12.83 7.33 -0.53
CA ALA A 40 11.85 7.92 0.38
C ALA A 40 10.42 7.42 0.08
N ARG A 41 10.02 7.41 -1.20
CA ARG A 41 8.71 6.88 -1.61
C ARG A 41 8.57 5.39 -1.29
N ARG A 42 9.61 4.59 -1.54
CA ARG A 42 9.62 3.16 -1.18
C ARG A 42 9.48 2.95 0.33
N VAL A 43 10.20 3.73 1.14
CA VAL A 43 10.10 3.69 2.60
C VAL A 43 8.68 4.04 3.06
N GLY A 44 8.06 5.07 2.47
CA GLY A 44 6.66 5.40 2.74
C GLY A 44 5.72 4.20 2.52
N TRP A 45 5.79 3.56 1.35
CA TRP A 45 4.98 2.38 1.06
C TRP A 45 5.31 1.17 1.94
N GLN A 46 6.57 0.99 2.32
CA GLN A 46 6.97 -0.08 3.24
C GLN A 46 6.34 0.11 4.60
N LYS A 47 6.33 1.33 5.15
CA LYS A 47 5.68 1.63 6.42
C LYS A 47 4.17 1.35 6.40
N VAL A 48 3.49 1.65 5.29
CA VAL A 48 2.06 1.28 5.13
C VAL A 48 1.89 -0.24 5.17
N ALA A 49 2.75 -0.98 4.46
CA ALA A 49 2.70 -2.44 4.46
C ALA A 49 2.97 -3.03 5.85
N ASP A 50 3.98 -2.50 6.56
CA ASP A 50 4.31 -2.96 7.91
C ASP A 50 3.14 -2.72 8.88
N LYS A 51 2.46 -1.57 8.79
CA LYS A 51 1.26 -1.25 9.58
C LYS A 51 0.11 -2.20 9.27
N LEU A 52 -0.16 -2.48 8.00
CA LEU A 52 -1.18 -3.45 7.58
C LEU A 52 -0.88 -4.86 8.10
N ASN A 53 0.37 -5.31 7.96
CA ASN A 53 0.80 -6.63 8.38
C ASN A 53 0.83 -6.77 9.91
N ALA A 54 1.06 -5.68 10.65
CA ALA A 54 0.97 -5.68 12.12
C ALA A 54 -0.48 -5.70 12.62
N ALA A 55 -1.41 -5.10 11.87
CA ALA A 55 -2.82 -5.00 12.24
C ALA A 55 -3.66 -6.21 11.79
N THR A 56 -3.09 -7.13 11.01
CA THR A 56 -3.83 -8.25 10.41
C THR A 56 -3.11 -9.56 10.63
N THR A 57 -3.88 -10.65 10.77
CA THR A 57 -3.35 -12.02 10.83
C THR A 57 -3.31 -12.69 9.45
N GLY A 58 -3.51 -11.89 8.39
CA GLY A 58 -3.58 -12.36 7.02
C GLY A 58 -2.21 -12.62 6.40
N PRO A 59 -2.18 -12.94 5.10
CA PRO A 59 -0.93 -13.05 4.36
C PRO A 59 -0.14 -11.74 4.40
N THR A 60 1.16 -11.84 4.66
CA THR A 60 2.08 -10.71 4.62
C THR A 60 2.04 -10.02 3.26
N ARG A 61 1.74 -8.72 3.24
CA ARG A 61 1.69 -7.90 2.03
C ARG A 61 3.00 -7.18 1.81
N THR A 62 3.47 -7.15 0.57
CA THR A 62 4.61 -6.33 0.18
C THR A 62 4.18 -4.90 -0.11
N TRP A 63 5.12 -3.95 0.02
CA TRP A 63 4.87 -2.54 -0.32
C TRP A 63 4.38 -2.34 -1.76
N GLU A 64 4.75 -3.23 -2.69
CA GLU A 64 4.30 -3.20 -4.09
C GLU A 64 2.82 -3.60 -4.20
N GLN A 65 2.41 -4.66 -3.52
CA GLN A 65 1.01 -5.10 -3.50
C GLN A 65 0.10 -4.04 -2.89
N VAL A 66 0.53 -3.44 -1.78
CA VAL A 66 -0.19 -2.33 -1.11
C VAL A 66 -0.32 -1.13 -2.05
N LYS A 67 0.78 -0.72 -2.71
CA LYS A 67 0.77 0.38 -3.68
C LYS A 67 -0.17 0.12 -4.86
N VAL A 68 -0.16 -1.10 -5.41
CA VAL A 68 -1.06 -1.49 -6.50
C VAL A 68 -2.51 -1.46 -6.04
N LYS A 69 -2.80 -1.99 -4.85
CA LYS A 69 -4.17 -1.97 -4.30
C LYS A 69 -4.66 -0.54 -4.08
N TYR A 70 -3.84 0.36 -3.51
CA TYR A 70 -4.18 1.78 -3.36
C TYR A 70 -4.56 2.41 -4.71
N LYS A 71 -3.73 2.20 -5.74
CA LYS A 71 -4.02 2.71 -7.09
C LYS A 71 -5.35 2.17 -7.64
N ASN A 72 -5.62 0.88 -7.43
CA ASN A 72 -6.87 0.26 -7.88
C ASN A 72 -8.09 0.83 -7.16
N ILE A 73 -7.99 1.15 -5.86
CA ILE A 73 -9.06 1.81 -5.10
C ILE A 73 -9.36 3.19 -5.71
N LEU A 74 -8.32 3.99 -5.98
CA LEU A 74 -8.48 5.32 -6.59
C LEU A 74 -9.07 5.27 -7.99
N GLN A 75 -8.71 4.25 -8.79
CA GLN A 75 -9.18 4.12 -10.17
C GLN A 75 -10.60 3.57 -10.26
N ASN A 76 -10.96 2.63 -9.39
CA ASN A 76 -12.25 1.92 -9.48
C ASN A 76 -13.33 2.48 -8.56
N GLY A 77 -13.03 3.46 -7.69
CA GLY A 77 -14.01 4.13 -6.82
C GLY A 77 -14.75 3.23 -5.83
N SER A 78 -14.39 1.94 -5.74
CA SER A 78 -15.05 0.98 -4.85
C SER A 78 -14.39 1.02 -3.47
N LEU A 79 -15.02 1.78 -2.57
CA LEU A 79 -14.98 1.57 -1.12
C LEU A 79 -15.96 0.46 -0.72
#